data_AF-A0A359D6I9-F1
#
_entry.id   AF-A0A359D6I9-F1
#
_cell.length_a   1.000
_cell.length_b   1.000
_cell.length_c   1.000
_cell.angle_alpha   90.00
_cell.angle_beta   90.00
_cell.angle_gamma   90.00
#
_symmetry.space_group_name_H-M   'P 1'
#
loop_
_entity.id
_entity.type
_entity.pdbx_description
1 polymer ?
#
loop_
_entity_poly.entity_id
_entity_poly.type
_entity_poly.pdbx_seq_one_letter_code
_entity_poly.pdbx_strand_id
1 'polypeptide(L)'
;LDSGMHRVGLHPDDYQAAYRRLLASGKVAKIVLMSHFARADELDCPRSVEQLALFEQARQGLVAEVSLRNSPAVLGWPQVPSDWVRPGIMLYGATPFEQAQALAAQLKPVMSLESTVISVRELPAGEPVGY
;
A
#
# COMPACT_ATOMS: atom_id res chain seq x y z
N LEU A 1 -11.70 7.03 -2.92
CA LEU A 1 -12.00 7.65 -1.61
C LEU A 1 -10.68 8.03 -0.97
N ASP A 2 -10.57 9.24 -0.43
CA ASP A 2 -9.56 9.51 0.61
C ASP A 2 -10.16 9.09 1.95
N SER A 3 -9.73 7.95 2.49
CA SER A 3 -10.19 7.48 3.80
C SER A 3 -9.25 7.85 4.95
N GLY A 4 -8.26 8.74 4.71
CA GLY A 4 -7.37 9.20 5.77
C GLY A 4 -5.88 9.22 5.44
N MET A 5 -5.51 9.06 4.16
CA MET A 5 -4.13 9.23 3.69
C MET A 5 -3.86 10.68 3.28
N HIS A 6 -4.89 11.42 2.87
CA HIS A 6 -4.81 12.84 2.53
C HIS A 6 -3.80 13.17 1.41
N ARG A 7 -3.68 12.25 0.44
CA ARG A 7 -2.87 12.45 -0.77
C ARG A 7 -3.73 12.79 -1.99
N VAL A 8 -4.68 11.91 -2.30
CA VAL A 8 -5.64 12.06 -3.40
C VAL A 8 -6.93 11.31 -3.06
N GLY A 9 -8.02 11.67 -3.72
CA GLY A 9 -9.31 11.01 -3.58
C GLY A 9 -10.41 11.98 -3.19
N LEU A 10 -11.66 11.56 -3.39
CA LEU A 10 -12.83 12.29 -2.94
C LEU A 10 -12.95 12.23 -1.41
N HIS A 11 -13.46 13.30 -0.81
CA HIS A 11 -13.89 13.29 0.59
C HIS A 11 -15.03 12.27 0.79
N PRO A 12 -15.15 11.62 1.96
CA PRO A 12 -16.24 10.67 2.25
C PRO A 12 -17.64 11.19 1.94
N ASP A 13 -17.92 12.45 2.27
CA ASP A 13 -19.24 13.06 2.06
C ASP A 13 -19.60 13.21 0.57
N ASP A 14 -18.61 13.36 -0.30
CA ASP A 14 -18.80 13.50 -1.75
C ASP A 14 -18.86 12.15 -2.47
N TYR A 15 -18.48 11.07 -1.79
CA TYR A 15 -18.17 9.80 -2.45
C TYR A 15 -19.40 9.15 -3.10
N GLN A 16 -20.52 9.12 -2.38
CA GLN A 16 -21.77 8.55 -2.91
C GLN A 16 -22.35 9.40 -4.04
N ALA A 17 -22.28 10.73 -3.93
CA ALA A 17 -22.77 11.63 -4.96
C ALA A 17 -21.98 11.47 -6.27
N ALA A 18 -20.65 11.35 -6.17
CA ALA A 18 -19.80 11.08 -7.32
C ALA A 18 -20.10 9.73 -7.98
N TYR A 19 -20.27 8.66 -7.20
CA TYR A 19 -20.63 7.34 -7.71
C TYR A 19 -21.95 7.39 -8.50
N ARG A 20 -23.00 8.02 -7.94
CA ARG A 20 -24.31 8.14 -8.62
C ARG A 20 -24.22 8.95 -9.91
N ARG A 21 -23.44 10.04 -9.92
CA ARG A 21 -23.21 10.84 -11.13
C ARG A 21 -22.48 10.06 -12.23
N LEU A 22 -21.46 9.27 -11.86
CA LEU A 22 -20.76 8.41 -12.81
C LEU A 22 -21.70 7.35 -13.40
N LEU A 23 -22.51 6.70 -12.56
CA LEU A 23 -23.49 5.70 -13.00
C LEU A 23 -24.54 6.30 -13.94
N ALA A 24 -25.09 7.47 -13.59
CA ALA A 24 -26.12 8.16 -14.39
C ALA A 24 -25.58 8.74 -15.71
N SER A 25 -24.27 8.87 -15.87
CA SER A 25 -23.67 9.48 -17.07
C SER A 25 -23.88 8.66 -18.34
N GLY A 26 -24.11 7.34 -18.22
CA GLY A 26 -24.11 6.41 -19.36
C GLY A 26 -22.77 6.31 -20.09
N LYS A 27 -21.68 6.82 -19.50
CA LYS A 27 -20.32 6.82 -20.08
C LYS A 27 -19.36 5.83 -19.42
N VAL A 28 -19.79 5.18 -18.33
CA VAL A 28 -18.94 4.31 -17.53
C VAL A 28 -19.49 2.88 -17.57
N ALA A 29 -18.65 1.93 -17.98
CA ALA A 29 -19.05 0.52 -18.04
C ALA A 29 -18.98 -0.17 -16.66
N LYS A 30 -17.91 0.07 -15.90
CA LYS A 30 -17.67 -0.53 -14.59
C LYS A 30 -17.01 0.48 -13.65
N ILE A 31 -17.41 0.45 -12.39
CA ILE A 31 -16.81 1.25 -11.31
C ILE A 31 -16.25 0.29 -10.28
N VAL A 32 -15.01 0.53 -9.86
CA VAL A 32 -14.38 -0.14 -8.71
C VAL A 32 -14.17 0.91 -7.63
N LEU A 33 -14.67 0.64 -6.43
CA LEU A 33 -14.52 1.51 -5.27
C LEU A 33 -13.12 1.30 -4.68
N MET A 34 -12.34 2.37 -4.57
CA MET A 34 -10.93 2.27 -4.20
C MET A 34 -10.56 3.26 -3.10
N SER A 35 -9.73 2.79 -2.17
CA SER A 35 -8.99 3.60 -1.21
C SER A 35 -7.58 3.01 -1.01
N HIS A 36 -6.73 3.68 -0.25
CA HIS A 36 -5.38 3.23 0.07
C HIS A 36 -5.05 3.47 1.54
N PHE A 37 -4.50 2.45 2.20
CA PHE A 37 -4.05 2.57 3.59
C PHE A 37 -2.75 3.36 3.67
N ALA A 38 -2.69 4.28 4.62
CA ALA A 38 -1.53 5.12 4.88
C ALA A 38 -0.47 4.42 5.75
N ARG A 39 -0.90 3.53 6.66
CA ARG A 39 -0.07 2.92 7.71
C ARG A 39 -0.38 1.43 7.90
N ALA A 40 -0.60 0.70 6.81
CA ALA A 40 -0.87 -0.75 6.90
C ALA A 40 0.38 -1.57 7.25
N ASP A 41 1.55 -0.99 7.06
CA ASP A 41 2.85 -1.50 7.49
C ASP A 41 3.06 -1.43 9.01
N GLU A 42 2.29 -0.61 9.72
CA GLU A 42 2.32 -0.58 11.18
C GLU A 42 1.20 -1.48 11.74
N LEU A 43 1.52 -2.75 12.01
CA LEU A 43 0.54 -3.77 12.39
C LEU A 43 -0.23 -3.44 13.67
N ASP A 44 0.38 -2.70 14.58
CA ASP A 44 -0.22 -2.29 15.87
C ASP A 44 -0.90 -0.92 15.80
N CYS A 45 -0.84 -0.24 14.64
CA CYS A 45 -1.46 1.07 14.46
C CYS A 45 -2.96 0.92 14.14
N PRO A 46 -3.86 1.61 14.87
CA PRO A 46 -5.30 1.54 14.61
C PRO A 46 -5.72 2.20 13.30
N ARG A 47 -4.82 2.95 12.64
CA ARG A 47 -5.16 3.78 11.49
C ARG A 47 -5.77 2.97 10.35
N SER A 48 -5.26 1.77 10.07
CA SER A 48 -5.81 0.92 9.01
C SER A 48 -7.26 0.47 9.31
N VAL A 49 -7.58 0.25 10.59
CA VAL A 49 -8.96 -0.06 11.03
C VAL A 49 -9.87 1.14 10.86
N GLU A 50 -9.43 2.34 11.26
CA GLU A 50 -10.18 3.59 11.08
C GLU A 50 -10.47 3.88 9.60
N GLN A 51 -9.45 3.74 8.74
CA GLN A 51 -9.58 3.93 7.31
C GLN A 51 -10.54 2.92 6.67
N LEU A 52 -10.56 1.68 7.16
CA LEU A 52 -11.51 0.66 6.72
C LEU A 52 -12.94 1.06 7.14
N ALA A 53 -13.15 1.40 8.42
CA ALA A 53 -14.46 1.79 8.93
C ALA A 53 -15.05 2.99 8.16
N LEU A 54 -14.23 4.01 7.90
CA LEU A 54 -14.64 5.16 7.10
C LEU A 54 -14.98 4.79 5.65
N PHE A 55 -14.19 3.89 5.04
CA PHE A 55 -14.48 3.40 3.69
C PHE A 55 -15.80 2.63 3.64
N GLU A 56 -16.04 1.75 4.61
CA GLU A 56 -17.29 0.98 4.76
C GLU A 56 -18.51 1.89 4.92
N GLN A 57 -18.41 2.91 5.78
CA GLN A 57 -19.46 3.92 5.96
C GLN A 57 -19.71 4.71 4.66
N ALA A 58 -18.66 5.20 4.01
CA ALA A 58 -18.79 6.00 2.79
C ALA A 58 -19.39 5.21 1.62
N ARG A 59 -19.13 3.89 1.55
CA ARG A 59 -19.65 3.03 0.48
C ARG A 59 -21.00 2.36 0.79
N GLN A 60 -21.60 2.60 1.95
CA GLN A 60 -22.82 1.92 2.34
C GLN A 60 -23.91 2.09 1.27
N GLY A 61 -24.49 0.95 0.84
CA GLY A 61 -25.52 0.92 -0.22
C GLY A 61 -24.99 1.06 -1.66
N LEU A 62 -23.68 1.22 -1.86
CA LEU A 62 -23.06 1.17 -3.19
C LEU A 62 -22.75 -0.27 -3.58
N VAL A 63 -23.13 -0.67 -4.79
CA VAL A 63 -22.88 -2.02 -5.33
C VAL A 63 -21.80 -1.93 -6.39
N ALA A 64 -20.57 -2.26 -6.00
CA ALA A 64 -19.42 -2.29 -6.87
C ALA A 64 -18.30 -3.10 -6.22
N GLU A 65 -17.39 -3.62 -7.03
CA GLU A 65 -16.18 -4.25 -6.52
C GLU A 65 -15.32 -3.24 -5.75
N VAL A 66 -14.50 -3.76 -4.84
CA VAL A 66 -13.65 -2.97 -3.95
C VAL A 66 -12.16 -3.29 -4.13
N SER A 67 -11.32 -2.26 -4.04
CA SER A 67 -9.87 -2.37 -4.05
C SER A 67 -9.24 -1.57 -2.92
N LEU A 68 -8.75 -2.25 -1.88
CA LEU A 68 -8.17 -1.61 -0.70
C LEU A 68 -6.72 -2.02 -0.45
N ARG A 69 -6.40 -3.31 -0.59
CA ARG A 69 -5.17 -3.87 -0.03
C ARG A 69 -3.95 -3.60 -0.92
N ASN A 70 -3.01 -2.81 -0.41
CA ASN A 70 -1.62 -2.74 -0.88
C ASN A 70 -0.78 -3.89 -0.26
N SER A 71 0.51 -3.98 -0.56
CA SER A 71 1.38 -5.06 -0.04
C SER A 71 1.27 -5.31 1.47
N PRO A 72 1.43 -4.31 2.36
CA PRO A 72 1.28 -4.57 3.80
C PRO A 72 -0.14 -5.03 4.17
N ALA A 73 -1.19 -4.49 3.55
CA ALA A 73 -2.56 -4.95 3.77
C ALA A 73 -2.85 -6.35 3.21
N VAL A 74 -2.17 -6.77 2.14
CA VAL A 74 -2.23 -8.16 1.64
C VAL A 74 -1.63 -9.12 2.66
N LEU A 75 -0.47 -8.77 3.22
CA LEU A 75 0.31 -9.66 4.09
C LEU A 75 -0.16 -9.66 5.56
N GLY A 76 -0.57 -8.51 6.09
CA GLY A 76 -0.82 -8.29 7.51
C GLY A 76 -2.29 -8.11 7.91
N TRP A 77 -3.19 -7.88 6.95
CA TRP A 77 -4.58 -7.51 7.21
C TRP A 77 -5.58 -8.41 6.47
N PRO A 78 -5.62 -9.72 6.76
CA PRO A 78 -6.45 -10.68 6.04
C PRO A 78 -7.96 -10.40 6.12
N GLN A 79 -8.40 -9.70 7.17
CA GLN A 79 -9.79 -9.32 7.41
C GLN A 79 -10.28 -8.17 6.52
N VAL A 80 -9.37 -7.44 5.85
CA VAL A 80 -9.77 -6.34 4.97
C VAL A 80 -10.37 -6.92 3.68
N PRO A 81 -11.60 -6.54 3.29
CA PRO A 81 -12.20 -6.99 2.03
C PRO A 81 -11.51 -6.34 0.83
N SER A 82 -11.32 -7.10 -0.25
CA SER A 82 -10.87 -6.59 -1.56
C SER A 82 -11.13 -7.64 -2.63
N ASP A 83 -11.92 -7.28 -3.64
CA ASP A 83 -12.04 -8.06 -4.88
C ASP A 83 -10.75 -7.92 -5.71
N TRP A 84 -10.14 -6.73 -5.65
CA TRP A 84 -8.87 -6.42 -6.30
C TRP A 84 -7.82 -5.97 -5.28
N VAL A 85 -6.75 -6.74 -5.17
CA VAL A 85 -5.56 -6.35 -4.40
C VAL A 85 -4.53 -5.66 -5.30
N ARG A 86 -3.68 -4.81 -4.71
CA ARG A 86 -2.65 -4.02 -5.41
C ARG A 86 -1.26 -4.27 -4.82
N PRO A 87 -0.72 -5.50 -4.92
CA PRO A 87 0.62 -5.80 -4.42
C PRO A 87 1.66 -5.01 -5.23
N GLY A 88 2.54 -4.31 -4.51
CA GLY A 88 3.66 -3.56 -5.07
C GLY A 88 4.97 -4.15 -4.56
N ILE A 89 5.49 -3.61 -3.46
CA ILE A 89 6.81 -3.96 -2.92
C ILE A 89 7.02 -5.47 -2.68
N MET A 90 5.96 -6.18 -2.26
CA MET A 90 6.05 -7.63 -2.02
C MET A 90 6.37 -8.45 -3.27
N LEU A 91 6.05 -7.94 -4.47
CA LEU A 91 6.38 -8.61 -5.74
C LEU A 91 7.89 -8.63 -5.99
N TYR A 92 8.64 -7.73 -5.36
CA TYR A 92 10.10 -7.63 -5.48
C TYR A 92 10.84 -8.35 -4.35
N GLY A 93 10.10 -9.08 -3.50
CA GLY A 93 10.70 -9.84 -2.42
C GLY A 93 11.08 -9.03 -1.18
N ALA A 94 10.66 -7.77 -1.09
CA ALA A 94 10.95 -6.91 0.04
C ALA A 94 9.74 -6.80 0.99
N THR A 95 10.00 -6.98 2.29
CA THR A 95 8.99 -6.81 3.34
C THR A 95 8.60 -5.33 3.47
N PRO A 96 7.30 -5.01 3.62
CA PRO A 96 6.87 -3.67 3.98
C PRO A 96 6.93 -3.41 5.50
N PHE A 97 7.27 -4.40 6.33
CA PHE A 97 7.19 -4.31 7.80
C PHE A 97 8.57 -4.13 8.43
N GLU A 98 8.66 -3.30 9.49
CA GLU A 98 9.86 -3.21 10.35
C GLU A 98 9.99 -4.42 11.28
N GLN A 99 8.86 -4.99 11.72
CA GLN A 99 8.82 -6.17 12.59
C GLN A 99 8.67 -7.48 11.79
N ALA A 100 9.06 -8.60 12.41
CA ALA A 100 8.93 -9.91 11.80
C ALA A 100 7.46 -10.25 11.53
N GLN A 101 7.16 -10.68 10.30
CA GLN A 101 5.83 -11.07 9.86
C GLN A 101 5.90 -12.36 9.04
N ALA A 102 5.10 -13.36 9.41
CA ALA A 102 5.28 -14.75 8.93
C ALA A 102 5.07 -14.96 7.42
N LEU A 103 4.17 -14.20 6.79
CA LEU A 103 3.96 -14.26 5.33
C LEU A 103 5.03 -13.46 4.58
N ALA A 104 5.43 -12.31 5.12
CA ALA A 104 6.50 -11.48 4.57
C ALA A 104 7.86 -12.20 4.62
N ALA A 105 8.10 -13.02 5.64
CA ALA A 105 9.30 -13.87 5.75
C ALA A 105 9.43 -14.92 4.63
N GLN A 106 8.34 -15.21 3.89
CA GLN A 106 8.36 -16.15 2.76
C GLN A 106 8.67 -15.46 1.43
N LEU A 107 8.77 -14.12 1.41
CA LEU A 107 9.13 -13.36 0.22
C LEU A 107 10.57 -13.67 -0.19
N LYS A 108 10.79 -13.82 -1.49
CA LYS A 108 12.13 -14.09 -2.06
C LYS A 108 12.65 -12.82 -2.74
N PRO A 109 13.78 -12.23 -2.29
CA PRO A 109 14.37 -11.06 -2.92
C PRO A 109 14.58 -11.27 -4.43
N VAL A 110 14.11 -10.30 -5.23
CA VAL A 110 14.21 -10.38 -6.70
C VAL A 110 15.45 -9.69 -7.24
N MET A 111 15.91 -8.63 -6.57
CA MET A 111 17.08 -7.85 -7.00
C MET A 111 18.33 -8.30 -6.25
N SER A 112 19.43 -8.46 -6.98
CA SER A 112 20.78 -8.59 -6.43
C SER A 112 21.65 -7.48 -7.01
N LEU A 113 22.25 -6.67 -6.13
CA LEU A 113 23.25 -5.68 -6.52
C LEU A 113 24.63 -6.26 -6.25
N GLU A 114 25.44 -6.41 -7.30
CA GLU A 114 26.78 -6.98 -7.24
C GLU A 114 27.82 -6.02 -7.85
N SER A 115 29.05 -6.12 -7.36
CA SER A 115 30.21 -5.38 -7.86
C SER A 115 31.49 -6.13 -7.50
N THR A 116 32.64 -5.60 -7.89
CA THR A 116 33.96 -6.18 -7.60
C THR A 116 34.92 -5.09 -7.09
N VAL A 117 35.89 -5.52 -6.28
CA VAL A 117 36.96 -4.62 -5.82
C VAL A 117 37.85 -4.28 -7.02
N ILE A 118 37.94 -2.99 -7.35
CA ILE A 118 38.78 -2.51 -8.48
C ILE A 118 40.15 -2.00 -8.04
N SER A 119 40.37 -1.75 -6.74
CA SER A 119 41.63 -1.24 -6.21
C SER A 119 41.77 -1.56 -4.73
N VAL A 120 42.97 -1.93 -4.31
CA VAL A 120 43.37 -2.13 -2.91
C VAL A 120 44.56 -1.23 -2.63
N ARG A 121 44.55 -0.51 -1.50
CA ARG A 121 45.62 0.41 -1.10
C ARG A 121 45.89 0.30 0.39
N GLU A 122 47.16 0.25 0.77
CA GLU A 122 47.60 0.38 2.15
C GLU A 122 47.89 1.85 2.46
N LEU A 123 47.47 2.31 3.65
CA LEU A 123 47.67 3.68 4.11
C LEU A 123 48.18 3.67 5.56
N PRO A 124 49.16 4.54 5.91
CA PRO A 124 49.54 4.78 7.30
C PRO A 124 48.38 5.29 8.17
N ALA A 125 48.55 5.17 9.49
CA ALA A 125 47.61 5.75 10.44
C ALA A 125 47.56 7.28 10.34
N GLY A 126 46.36 7.85 10.37
CA GLY A 126 46.14 9.30 10.27
C GLY A 126 45.91 9.81 8.84
N GLU A 127 46.04 8.96 7.82
CA GLU A 127 45.74 9.35 6.44
C GLU A 127 44.22 9.43 6.19
N PRO A 128 43.73 10.50 5.52
CA PRO A 128 42.32 10.62 5.15
C PRO A 128 41.95 9.72 3.95
N VAL A 129 40.69 9.25 3.92
CA VAL A 129 40.10 8.50 2.81
C VAL A 129 38.77 9.13 2.42
N GLY A 130 38.62 9.44 1.12
CA GLY A 130 37.45 10.11 0.60
C GLY A 130 37.73 11.57 0.24
N TYR A 131 36.67 12.30 -0.06
CA TYR A 131 36.71 13.75 -0.21
C TYR A 131 36.80 14.46 1.13
#